data_AF-A0A433QSB0-F1
#
_entry.id   AF-A0A433QSB0-F1
#
_cell.length_a   1.000
_cell.length_b   1.000
_cell.length_c   1.000
_cell.angle_alpha   90.00
_cell.angle_beta   90.00
_cell.angle_gamma   90.00
#
_symmetry.space_group_name_H-M   'P 1'
#
loop_
_entity.id
_entity.type
_entity.pdbx_description
1 polymer ?
#
loop_
_entity_poly.entity_id
_entity_poly.type
_entity_poly.pdbx_seq_one_letter_code
_entity_poly.pdbx_strand_id
1 'polypeptide(L)'
;MKSGDVFYTRSNGGQWISYQEAVFEDETLISDGIKEGASKIISDFLIERSINVVQLPRSILKSFPEQERKPQQVTPELVRDNIRHTTKAFVQKMDRLVFIAFFEYLLSDKAFSELRGCTILPLMDKSFGTIRKGPIQFYIANGEAEIALFPNLSSSFVDLRRLSEPIIDALTTEEAAKELNVKRLDNDAFIQLVSKILCSGDHLNYESDGTIINDKWLRDLWHYLDTTESIDMAAFENTPILPTVGPNGVLVSLNQNLPLLYQDDNRSNINAILTMVGTHLIDKQYSKRLSDFVLEFSVMNVLKCIQLASTKANRSIEELLLPLSPDELNTLRNFLQGNEYDLFRKESSSESIQILRQLPIFPAHTSSLTVAFKPAMDCRLLPQDFPVFSVPYGMAILCKNDTEHKFAAKINIPELSVQEYLKDNVLPLLDNPLPLRRGIATVATALPDAHAAPAHPERRVAQLQAFQGLGALR
;
A
#
# COMPACT_ATOMS: atom_id res chain seq x y z
N MET A 1 -19.56 55.68 -37.88
CA MET A 1 -20.62 54.75 -38.31
C MET A 1 -21.91 55.45 -38.00
N LYS A 2 -22.59 55.91 -39.06
CA LYS A 2 -23.77 56.77 -38.95
C LYS A 2 -25.03 55.91 -39.05
N SER A 3 -26.15 56.45 -38.57
CA SER A 3 -27.49 55.82 -38.58
C SER A 3 -28.03 55.40 -39.97
N GLY A 4 -27.27 55.61 -41.05
CA GLY A 4 -27.64 55.22 -42.42
C GLY A 4 -26.68 54.23 -43.08
N ASP A 5 -25.63 53.78 -42.40
CA ASP A 5 -24.70 52.78 -42.93
C ASP A 5 -25.38 51.39 -42.87
N VAL A 6 -25.34 50.67 -43.99
CA VAL A 6 -25.97 49.35 -44.15
C VAL A 6 -24.90 48.31 -44.46
N PHE A 7 -24.97 47.16 -43.79
CA PHE A 7 -24.00 46.08 -43.89
C PHE A 7 -24.66 44.82 -44.40
N TYR A 8 -23.92 44.00 -45.13
CA TYR A 8 -24.40 42.68 -45.55
C TYR A 8 -23.94 41.61 -44.55
N THR A 9 -24.86 40.73 -44.16
CA THR A 9 -24.56 39.51 -43.39
C THR A 9 -25.12 38.29 -44.12
N ARG A 10 -24.45 37.14 -43.96
CA ARG A 10 -24.91 35.84 -44.48
C ARG A 10 -25.95 35.16 -43.57
N SER A 11 -26.22 35.73 -42.39
CA SER A 11 -27.23 35.19 -41.47
C SER A 11 -28.61 35.09 -42.14
N ASN A 12 -29.37 34.08 -41.75
CA ASN A 12 -30.75 33.85 -42.23
C ASN A 12 -30.91 33.81 -43.77
N GLY A 13 -29.87 33.36 -44.50
CA GLY A 13 -29.90 33.25 -45.97
C GLY A 13 -29.43 34.51 -46.70
N GLY A 14 -28.92 35.52 -45.98
CA GLY A 14 -28.36 36.74 -46.55
C GLY A 14 -29.30 37.94 -46.43
N GLN A 15 -28.85 39.00 -45.77
CA GLN A 15 -29.65 40.22 -45.56
C GLN A 15 -28.78 41.46 -45.38
N TRP A 16 -29.38 42.62 -45.68
CA TRP A 16 -28.81 43.93 -45.40
C TRP A 16 -29.35 44.43 -44.06
N ILE A 17 -28.44 44.80 -43.15
CA ILE A 17 -28.75 45.17 -41.76
C ILE A 17 -28.19 46.54 -41.42
N SER A 18 -28.78 47.18 -40.43
CA SER A 18 -28.24 48.44 -39.90
C SER A 18 -26.98 48.20 -39.06
N TYR A 19 -26.22 49.27 -38.83
CA TYR A 19 -25.12 49.26 -37.85
C TYR A 19 -25.56 48.69 -36.50
N GLN A 20 -26.74 49.05 -35.98
CA GLN A 20 -27.22 48.63 -34.66
C GLN A 20 -27.38 47.11 -34.51
N GLU A 21 -27.61 46.42 -35.63
CA GLU A 21 -27.81 44.97 -35.70
C GLU A 21 -26.55 44.20 -36.10
N ALA A 22 -25.51 44.91 -36.53
CA ALA A 22 -24.27 44.33 -37.03
C ALA A 22 -23.36 43.87 -35.90
N VAL A 23 -22.72 42.71 -36.10
CA VAL A 23 -21.60 42.24 -35.28
C VAL A 23 -20.36 42.11 -36.16
N PHE A 24 -19.35 42.95 -35.98
CA PHE A 24 -18.15 42.98 -36.80
C PHE A 24 -17.13 41.92 -36.37
N GLU A 25 -16.41 41.34 -37.34
CA GLU A 25 -15.33 40.40 -37.05
C GLU A 25 -14.26 40.99 -36.13
N ASP A 26 -13.67 40.13 -35.31
CA ASP A 26 -12.60 40.54 -34.41
C ASP A 26 -11.30 40.77 -35.16
N GLU A 27 -10.85 42.03 -35.23
CA GLU A 27 -9.63 42.41 -35.96
C GLU A 27 -8.39 41.65 -35.48
N THR A 28 -8.32 41.27 -34.20
CA THR A 28 -7.18 40.52 -33.65
C THR A 28 -7.02 39.15 -34.31
N LEU A 29 -8.12 38.57 -34.79
CA LEU A 29 -8.16 37.29 -35.47
C LEU A 29 -7.90 37.39 -36.98
N ILE A 30 -7.88 38.59 -37.57
CA ILE A 30 -7.66 38.80 -39.01
C ILE A 30 -6.19 39.16 -39.29
N SER A 31 -5.28 38.74 -38.42
CA SER A 31 -3.89 39.20 -38.39
C SER A 31 -2.89 38.27 -39.08
N ASP A 32 -3.11 36.96 -39.02
CA ASP A 32 -2.28 35.92 -39.61
C ASP A 32 -3.17 34.79 -40.17
N GLY A 33 -2.67 33.96 -41.10
CA GLY A 33 -3.49 33.01 -41.85
C GLY A 33 -4.11 31.89 -41.00
N ILE A 34 -3.52 31.55 -39.85
CA ILE A 34 -4.09 30.54 -38.93
C ILE A 34 -5.25 31.15 -38.15
N LYS A 35 -5.07 32.37 -37.61
CA LYS A 35 -6.15 33.10 -36.93
C LYS A 35 -7.27 33.48 -37.89
N GLU A 36 -6.97 33.75 -39.16
CA GLU A 36 -8.00 33.97 -40.18
C GLU A 36 -8.86 32.71 -40.37
N GLY A 37 -8.26 31.52 -40.30
CA GLY A 37 -9.01 30.26 -40.26
C GLY A 37 -9.93 30.16 -39.04
N ALA A 38 -9.44 30.50 -37.84
CA ALA A 38 -10.25 30.52 -36.62
C ALA A 38 -11.36 31.57 -36.68
N SER A 39 -11.06 32.77 -37.20
CA SER A 39 -12.01 33.85 -37.43
C SER A 39 -13.15 33.40 -38.34
N LYS A 40 -12.82 32.76 -39.46
CA LYS A 40 -13.82 32.24 -40.40
C LYS A 40 -14.72 31.20 -39.73
N ILE A 41 -14.17 30.25 -38.98
CA ILE A 41 -14.95 29.24 -38.25
C ILE A 41 -15.85 29.89 -37.20
N ILE A 42 -15.35 30.89 -36.46
CA ILE A 42 -16.15 31.64 -35.48
C ILE A 42 -17.29 32.37 -36.19
N SER A 43 -17.01 33.10 -37.26
CA SER A 43 -18.01 33.83 -38.04
C SER A 43 -19.08 32.90 -38.60
N ASP A 44 -18.67 31.81 -39.27
CA ASP A 44 -19.59 30.79 -39.81
C ASP A 44 -20.47 30.19 -38.70
N PHE A 45 -19.87 29.84 -37.56
CA PHE A 45 -20.60 29.30 -36.41
C PHE A 45 -21.65 30.28 -35.84
N LEU A 46 -21.26 31.54 -35.65
CA LEU A 46 -22.18 32.57 -35.15
C LEU A 46 -23.30 32.86 -36.15
N ILE A 47 -23.00 32.88 -37.44
CA ILE A 47 -23.99 33.02 -38.52
C ILE A 47 -25.00 31.87 -38.51
N GLU A 48 -24.56 30.63 -38.29
CA GLU A 48 -25.43 29.46 -38.12
C GLU A 48 -26.35 29.57 -36.89
N ARG A 49 -25.95 30.35 -35.89
CA ARG A 49 -26.78 30.69 -34.71
C ARG A 49 -27.64 31.94 -34.90
N SER A 50 -27.81 32.38 -36.15
CA SER A 50 -28.57 33.59 -36.52
C SER A 50 -28.00 34.89 -35.91
N ILE A 51 -26.71 34.91 -35.59
CA ILE A 51 -26.00 36.15 -35.23
C ILE A 51 -25.57 36.85 -36.52
N ASN A 52 -25.82 38.15 -36.56
CA ASN A 52 -25.59 39.02 -37.71
C ASN A 52 -24.11 39.42 -37.88
N VAL A 53 -23.24 38.42 -38.06
CA VAL A 53 -21.82 38.67 -38.27
C VAL A 53 -21.59 39.31 -39.64
N VAL A 54 -20.88 40.44 -39.64
CA VAL A 54 -20.51 41.21 -40.82
C VAL A 54 -19.05 40.95 -41.13
N GLN A 55 -18.82 40.37 -42.31
CA GLN A 55 -17.49 40.00 -42.76
C GLN A 55 -17.01 41.00 -43.80
N LEU A 56 -15.91 41.66 -43.50
CA LEU A 56 -15.39 42.77 -44.31
C LEU A 56 -13.88 42.60 -44.49
N PRO A 57 -13.34 43.00 -45.65
CA PRO A 57 -11.89 43.10 -45.83
C PRO A 57 -11.26 43.92 -44.71
N ARG A 58 -10.12 43.46 -44.19
CA ARG A 58 -9.43 44.10 -43.05
C ARG A 58 -9.15 45.59 -43.26
N SER A 59 -8.85 46.01 -44.50
CA SER A 59 -8.64 47.41 -44.85
C SER A 59 -9.89 48.27 -44.63
N ILE A 60 -11.08 47.71 -44.87
CA ILE A 60 -12.36 48.38 -44.65
C ILE A 60 -12.68 48.39 -43.16
N LEU A 61 -12.51 47.28 -42.44
CA LEU A 61 -12.72 47.23 -40.98
C LEU A 61 -11.87 48.27 -40.24
N LYS A 62 -10.61 48.44 -40.64
CA LYS A 62 -9.67 49.44 -40.07
C LYS A 62 -10.02 50.89 -40.39
N SER A 63 -10.83 51.13 -41.42
CA SER A 63 -11.22 52.50 -41.79
C SER A 63 -12.26 53.09 -40.85
N PHE A 64 -12.94 52.25 -40.05
CA PHE A 64 -13.90 52.69 -39.06
C PHE A 64 -13.23 53.08 -37.73
N PRO A 65 -13.72 54.13 -37.04
CA PRO A 65 -13.27 54.48 -35.69
C PRO A 65 -13.42 53.32 -34.70
N GLU A 66 -12.37 53.05 -33.91
CA GLU A 66 -12.38 51.98 -32.91
C GLU A 66 -13.51 52.10 -31.88
N GLN A 67 -13.87 53.33 -31.48
CA GLN A 67 -14.94 53.54 -30.48
C GLN A 67 -16.32 53.10 -30.98
N GLU A 68 -16.51 53.08 -32.29
CA GLU A 68 -17.75 52.63 -32.92
C GLU A 68 -17.67 51.12 -33.22
N ARG A 69 -16.51 50.63 -33.69
CA ARG A 69 -16.37 49.20 -34.03
C ARG A 69 -16.40 48.29 -32.79
N LYS A 70 -15.72 48.67 -31.71
CA LYS A 70 -15.45 47.81 -30.54
C LYS A 70 -16.70 47.34 -29.78
N PRO A 71 -17.74 48.17 -29.54
CA PRO A 71 -18.96 47.75 -28.86
C PRO A 71 -19.77 46.67 -29.61
N GLN A 72 -19.56 46.54 -30.92
CA GLN A 72 -20.30 45.62 -31.78
C GLN A 72 -19.38 44.57 -32.42
N GLN A 73 -18.25 44.28 -31.80
CA GLN A 73 -17.31 43.29 -32.32
C GLN A 73 -17.68 41.90 -31.80
N VAL A 74 -17.29 40.87 -32.54
CA VAL A 74 -17.21 39.51 -32.00
C VAL A 74 -16.27 39.54 -30.79
N THR A 75 -16.74 39.04 -29.65
CA THR A 75 -15.96 38.92 -28.42
C THR A 75 -15.84 37.45 -28.02
N PRO A 76 -14.83 37.08 -27.20
CA PRO A 76 -14.75 35.72 -26.67
C PRO A 76 -16.00 35.33 -25.86
N GLU A 77 -16.58 36.26 -25.10
CA GLU A 77 -17.86 36.08 -24.38
C GLU A 77 -18.99 35.63 -25.31
N LEU A 78 -19.22 36.36 -26.40
CA LEU A 78 -20.26 36.02 -27.39
C LEU A 78 -20.06 34.61 -27.95
N VAL A 79 -18.81 34.22 -28.22
CA VAL A 79 -18.50 32.89 -28.74
C VAL A 79 -18.73 31.82 -27.66
N ARG A 80 -18.29 32.04 -26.42
CA ARG A 80 -18.47 31.11 -25.29
C ARG A 80 -19.94 30.84 -25.01
N ASP A 81 -20.78 31.86 -25.00
CA ASP A 81 -22.22 31.71 -24.76
C ASP A 81 -22.94 30.88 -25.83
N ASN A 82 -22.54 31.02 -27.09
CA ASN A 82 -23.11 30.24 -28.18
C ASN A 82 -22.60 28.78 -28.19
N ILE A 83 -21.35 28.55 -27.78
CA ILE A 83 -20.75 27.21 -27.76
C ILE A 83 -21.24 26.34 -26.60
N ARG A 84 -21.64 26.95 -25.47
CA ARG A 84 -22.16 26.25 -24.29
C ARG A 84 -23.26 25.22 -24.60
N HIS A 85 -24.01 25.45 -25.68
CA HIS A 85 -25.10 24.58 -26.14
C HIS A 85 -24.80 23.82 -27.44
N THR A 86 -23.52 23.66 -27.80
CA THR A 86 -23.10 23.02 -29.04
C THR A 86 -22.67 21.57 -28.80
N THR A 87 -22.83 20.73 -29.81
CA THR A 87 -22.32 19.36 -29.79
C THR A 87 -20.80 19.33 -29.98
N LYS A 88 -20.14 18.30 -29.44
CA LYS A 88 -18.70 18.07 -29.66
C LYS A 88 -18.27 18.01 -31.13
N ALA A 89 -19.21 17.80 -32.06
CA ALA A 89 -18.94 17.71 -33.50
C ALA A 89 -18.39 19.03 -34.08
N PHE A 90 -18.69 20.18 -33.46
CA PHE A 90 -18.17 21.48 -33.91
C PHE A 90 -16.64 21.54 -33.76
N VAL A 91 -16.14 21.25 -32.56
CA VAL A 91 -14.71 21.31 -32.23
C VAL A 91 -13.92 20.13 -32.84
N GLN A 92 -14.56 18.98 -33.02
CA GLN A 92 -13.93 17.79 -33.61
C GLN A 92 -13.57 17.95 -35.08
N LYS A 93 -14.29 18.79 -35.83
CA LYS A 93 -14.06 19.02 -37.27
C LYS A 93 -12.91 20.00 -37.53
N MET A 94 -12.44 20.72 -36.51
CA MET A 94 -11.39 21.73 -36.67
C MET A 94 -10.02 21.07 -36.86
N ASP A 95 -9.23 21.60 -37.79
CA ASP A 95 -7.81 21.31 -37.86
C ASP A 95 -7.11 21.70 -36.54
N ARG A 96 -6.00 21.02 -36.21
CA ARG A 96 -5.26 21.24 -34.96
C ARG A 96 -4.85 22.70 -34.77
N LEU A 97 -4.26 23.34 -35.79
CA LEU A 97 -3.75 24.71 -35.66
C LEU A 97 -4.90 25.71 -35.51
N VAL A 98 -5.98 25.47 -36.24
CA VAL A 98 -7.19 26.30 -36.15
C VAL A 98 -7.86 26.15 -34.78
N PHE A 99 -7.93 24.92 -34.25
CA PHE A 99 -8.44 24.66 -32.91
C PHE A 99 -7.62 25.38 -31.82
N ILE A 100 -6.29 25.38 -31.93
CA ILE A 100 -5.41 26.08 -30.99
C ILE A 100 -5.71 27.58 -31.01
N ALA A 101 -5.71 28.22 -32.18
CA ALA A 101 -6.00 29.65 -32.31
C ALA A 101 -7.41 29.99 -31.81
N PHE A 102 -8.37 29.12 -32.10
CA PHE A 102 -9.74 29.22 -31.61
C PHE A 102 -9.80 29.16 -30.08
N PHE A 103 -9.12 28.20 -29.45
CA PHE A 103 -9.16 28.02 -28.00
C PHE A 103 -8.38 29.10 -27.26
N GLU A 104 -7.23 29.55 -27.80
CA GLU A 104 -6.50 30.73 -27.31
C GLU A 104 -7.40 31.97 -27.31
N TYR A 105 -8.20 32.17 -28.37
CA TYR A 105 -9.15 33.27 -28.43
C TYR A 105 -10.19 33.20 -27.30
N LEU A 106 -10.77 32.02 -27.05
CA LEU A 106 -11.73 31.84 -25.95
C LEU A 106 -11.15 32.13 -24.56
N LEU A 107 -9.85 31.92 -24.37
CA LEU A 107 -9.14 32.13 -23.10
C LEU A 107 -8.55 33.55 -22.97
N SER A 108 -8.58 34.35 -24.03
CA SER A 108 -7.84 35.61 -24.12
C SER A 108 -8.27 36.69 -23.11
N ASP A 109 -9.56 36.70 -22.73
CA ASP A 109 -10.12 37.64 -21.75
C ASP A 109 -10.06 37.13 -20.31
N LYS A 110 -9.52 35.92 -20.10
CA LYS A 110 -9.38 35.25 -18.80
C LYS A 110 -10.69 35.03 -18.04
N ALA A 111 -11.84 35.14 -18.70
CA ALA A 111 -13.14 34.89 -18.09
C ALA A 111 -13.44 33.39 -18.03
N PHE A 112 -12.61 32.63 -17.29
CA PHE A 112 -12.68 31.17 -17.22
C PHE A 112 -14.03 30.63 -16.76
N SER A 113 -14.70 31.35 -15.84
CA SER A 113 -16.00 30.96 -15.30
C SER A 113 -17.09 30.77 -16.36
N GLU A 114 -17.03 31.49 -17.47
CA GLU A 114 -18.06 31.44 -18.53
C GLU A 114 -17.76 30.36 -19.58
N LEU A 115 -16.61 29.68 -19.50
CA LEU A 115 -16.37 28.41 -20.24
C LEU A 115 -17.15 27.23 -19.64
N ARG A 116 -17.77 27.39 -18.47
CA ARG A 116 -18.63 26.35 -17.89
C ARG A 116 -19.75 25.97 -18.86
N GLY A 117 -19.96 24.67 -19.01
CA GLY A 117 -20.87 24.04 -19.96
C GLY A 117 -20.30 23.84 -21.36
N CYS A 118 -19.15 24.43 -21.70
CA CYS A 118 -18.52 24.24 -23.00
C CYS A 118 -17.83 22.88 -23.10
N THR A 119 -18.07 22.17 -24.21
CA THR A 119 -17.38 20.90 -24.54
C THR A 119 -16.18 21.20 -25.44
N ILE A 120 -15.05 21.52 -24.82
CA ILE A 120 -13.90 22.12 -25.51
C ILE A 120 -12.53 21.54 -25.12
N LEU A 121 -12.42 20.83 -23.99
CA LEU A 121 -11.13 20.28 -23.55
C LEU A 121 -10.77 19.03 -24.34
N PRO A 122 -9.68 18.98 -25.12
CA PRO A 122 -9.28 17.75 -25.80
C PRO A 122 -8.75 16.73 -24.79
N LEU A 123 -9.17 15.48 -24.92
CA LEU A 123 -8.83 14.39 -24.00
C LEU A 123 -8.01 13.28 -24.68
N MET A 124 -7.25 12.51 -23.90
CA MET A 124 -6.36 11.46 -24.41
C MET A 124 -7.12 10.32 -25.11
N ASP A 125 -8.39 10.09 -24.77
CA ASP A 125 -9.29 9.16 -25.44
C ASP A 125 -9.80 9.68 -26.81
N LYS A 126 -9.26 10.81 -27.28
CA LYS A 126 -9.64 11.53 -28.51
C LYS A 126 -11.03 12.17 -28.47
N SER A 127 -11.69 12.17 -27.31
CA SER A 127 -12.94 12.88 -27.09
C SER A 127 -12.70 14.33 -26.66
N PHE A 128 -13.80 15.05 -26.39
CA PHE A 128 -13.76 16.39 -25.84
C PHE A 128 -14.57 16.43 -24.54
N GLY A 129 -13.91 16.87 -23.47
CA GLY A 129 -14.47 17.04 -22.15
C GLY A 129 -15.34 18.29 -22.05
N THR A 130 -16.46 18.16 -21.34
CA THR A 130 -17.31 19.29 -20.96
C THR A 130 -16.85 19.88 -19.64
N ILE A 131 -16.55 21.18 -19.64
CA ILE A 131 -16.21 21.92 -18.43
C ILE A 131 -17.46 22.03 -17.56
N ARG A 132 -17.42 21.51 -16.33
CA ARG A 132 -18.56 21.52 -15.40
C ARG A 132 -18.10 21.95 -14.02
N LYS A 133 -19.01 22.56 -13.25
CA LYS A 133 -18.80 22.82 -11.83
C LYS A 133 -18.88 21.50 -11.04
N GLY A 134 -18.07 21.36 -9.98
CA GLY A 134 -18.00 20.14 -9.18
C GLY A 134 -16.57 19.77 -8.77
N PRO A 135 -16.29 18.50 -8.44
CA PRO A 135 -14.93 18.04 -8.17
C PRO A 135 -14.04 18.12 -9.43
N ILE A 136 -12.71 18.05 -9.25
CA ILE A 136 -11.74 17.99 -10.35
C ILE A 136 -12.08 16.83 -11.28
N GLN A 137 -12.18 17.11 -12.59
CA GLN A 137 -12.55 16.12 -13.60
C GLN A 137 -11.41 15.81 -14.56
N PHE A 138 -10.53 16.79 -14.80
CA PHE A 138 -9.50 16.70 -15.80
C PHE A 138 -8.12 17.03 -15.23
N TYR A 139 -7.13 16.25 -15.66
CA TYR A 139 -5.74 16.37 -15.22
C TYR A 139 -4.84 16.69 -16.40
N ILE A 140 -3.92 17.63 -16.19
CA ILE A 140 -2.80 17.92 -17.08
C ILE A 140 -1.58 17.21 -16.50
N ALA A 141 -1.19 16.09 -17.12
CA ALA A 141 0.00 15.35 -16.71
C ALA A 141 1.29 16.08 -17.12
N ASN A 142 2.39 15.81 -16.41
CA ASN A 142 3.71 16.32 -16.71
C ASN A 142 4.39 15.58 -17.88
N GLY A 143 3.96 14.35 -18.17
CA GLY A 143 4.52 13.53 -19.24
C GLY A 143 3.71 12.29 -19.56
N GLU A 144 4.07 11.62 -20.66
CA GLU A 144 3.38 10.42 -21.14
C GLU A 144 3.49 9.23 -20.17
N ALA A 145 4.59 9.16 -19.41
CA ALA A 145 4.80 8.11 -18.40
C ALA A 145 3.73 8.15 -17.30
N GLU A 146 3.35 9.34 -16.83
CA GLU A 146 2.27 9.50 -15.83
C GLU A 146 0.94 9.03 -16.40
N ILE A 147 0.63 9.40 -17.64
CA ILE A 147 -0.63 9.00 -18.30
C ILE A 147 -0.67 7.48 -18.50
N ALA A 148 0.47 6.85 -18.83
CA ALA A 148 0.58 5.41 -19.02
C ALA A 148 0.23 4.60 -17.75
N LEU A 149 0.40 5.19 -16.55
CA LEU A 149 -0.01 4.58 -15.28
C LEU A 149 -1.53 4.55 -15.09
N PHE A 150 -2.31 5.26 -15.90
CA PHE A 150 -3.75 5.37 -15.74
C PHE A 150 -4.52 5.04 -17.04
N PRO A 151 -4.38 3.82 -17.61
CA PRO A 151 -4.91 3.49 -18.94
C PRO A 151 -6.44 3.65 -19.06
N ASN A 152 -7.18 3.38 -17.98
CA ASN A 152 -8.64 3.51 -17.94
C ASN A 152 -9.14 4.94 -17.64
N LEU A 153 -8.23 5.89 -17.42
CA LEU A 153 -8.56 7.27 -17.13
C LEU A 153 -8.17 8.20 -18.27
N SER A 154 -8.02 7.67 -19.49
CA SER A 154 -7.72 8.47 -20.69
C SER A 154 -8.74 9.58 -20.95
N SER A 155 -10.00 9.41 -20.55
CA SER A 155 -11.04 10.45 -20.59
C SER A 155 -10.91 11.52 -19.50
N SER A 156 -10.01 11.36 -18.54
CA SER A 156 -9.71 12.30 -17.47
C SER A 156 -8.38 13.03 -17.68
N PHE A 157 -7.58 12.65 -18.68
CA PHE A 157 -6.33 13.34 -19.01
C PHE A 157 -6.48 14.21 -20.25
N VAL A 158 -5.96 15.44 -20.18
CA VAL A 158 -5.96 16.40 -21.29
C VAL A 158 -4.93 15.98 -22.34
N ASP A 159 -5.30 16.00 -23.63
CA ASP A 159 -4.38 15.72 -24.74
C ASP A 159 -3.55 16.95 -25.08
N LEU A 160 -2.36 17.03 -24.49
CA LEU A 160 -1.42 18.14 -24.68
C LEU A 160 -0.94 18.29 -26.12
N ARG A 161 -0.99 17.23 -26.94
CA ARG A 161 -0.60 17.31 -28.36
C ARG A 161 -1.57 18.20 -29.14
N ARG A 162 -2.79 18.40 -28.65
CA ARG A 162 -3.80 19.29 -29.25
C ARG A 162 -3.76 20.72 -28.71
N LEU A 163 -2.87 21.02 -27.77
CA LEU A 163 -2.77 22.33 -27.12
C LEU A 163 -1.43 22.99 -27.44
N SER A 164 -1.37 24.30 -27.21
CA SER A 164 -0.16 25.12 -27.21
C SER A 164 0.24 25.45 -25.77
N GLU A 165 1.52 25.80 -25.55
CA GLU A 165 2.02 26.27 -24.23
C GLU A 165 1.16 27.39 -23.62
N PRO A 166 0.76 28.46 -24.35
CA PRO A 166 -0.11 29.49 -23.80
C PRO A 166 -1.45 28.98 -23.27
N ILE A 167 -2.05 27.96 -23.90
CA ILE A 167 -3.28 27.35 -23.40
C ILE A 167 -3.00 26.57 -22.13
N ILE A 168 -1.92 25.79 -22.09
CA ILE A 168 -1.54 24.99 -20.91
C ILE A 168 -1.29 25.92 -19.72
N ASP A 169 -0.54 27.00 -19.93
CA ASP A 169 -0.29 28.03 -18.91
C ASP A 169 -1.61 28.65 -18.42
N ALA A 170 -2.51 29.03 -19.34
CA ALA A 170 -3.81 29.59 -18.97
C ALA A 170 -4.66 28.61 -18.13
N LEU A 171 -4.72 27.33 -18.53
CA LEU A 171 -5.48 26.29 -17.84
C LEU A 171 -4.90 25.89 -16.49
N THR A 172 -3.61 26.15 -16.24
CA THR A 172 -2.91 25.79 -15.00
C THR A 172 -2.83 26.93 -13.98
N THR A 173 -3.36 28.12 -14.31
CA THR A 173 -3.53 29.21 -13.33
C THR A 173 -4.48 28.81 -12.20
N GLU A 174 -4.29 29.38 -11.00
CA GLU A 174 -5.15 29.09 -9.84
C GLU A 174 -6.62 29.45 -10.11
N GLU A 175 -6.85 30.56 -10.83
CA GLU A 175 -8.18 31.01 -11.22
C GLU A 175 -8.85 30.02 -12.18
N ALA A 176 -8.13 29.55 -13.21
CA ALA A 176 -8.64 28.57 -14.14
C ALA A 176 -8.90 27.22 -13.46
N ALA A 177 -8.00 26.76 -12.59
CA ALA A 177 -8.17 25.49 -11.88
C ALA A 177 -9.44 25.45 -11.04
N LYS A 178 -9.74 26.57 -10.35
CA LYS A 178 -10.95 26.73 -9.55
C LYS A 178 -12.23 26.80 -10.39
N GLU A 179 -12.19 27.44 -11.56
CA GLU A 179 -13.37 27.67 -12.37
C GLU A 179 -13.68 26.53 -13.35
N LEU A 180 -12.64 25.88 -13.89
CA LEU A 180 -12.70 24.90 -14.96
C LEU A 180 -12.58 23.44 -14.48
N ASN A 181 -12.19 23.20 -13.22
CA ASN A 181 -11.94 21.87 -12.68
C ASN A 181 -10.88 21.06 -13.47
N VAL A 182 -9.92 21.79 -14.02
CA VAL A 182 -8.73 21.28 -14.68
C VAL A 182 -7.56 21.57 -13.76
N LYS A 183 -6.74 20.58 -13.43
CA LYS A 183 -5.58 20.79 -12.55
C LYS A 183 -4.36 20.10 -13.14
N ARG A 184 -3.18 20.66 -12.89
CA ARG A 184 -1.94 19.91 -13.10
C ARG A 184 -1.91 18.69 -12.17
N LEU A 185 -1.47 17.54 -12.68
CA LEU A 185 -1.31 16.34 -11.87
C LEU A 185 -0.17 16.59 -10.87
N ASP A 186 -0.53 16.77 -9.61
CA ASP A 186 0.40 16.86 -8.49
C ASP A 186 0.39 15.57 -7.67
N ASN A 187 1.28 15.48 -6.68
CA ASN A 187 1.46 14.28 -5.88
C ASN A 187 0.17 13.84 -5.17
N ASP A 188 -0.60 14.78 -4.63
CA ASP A 188 -1.88 14.49 -3.97
C ASP A 188 -2.90 13.90 -4.96
N ALA A 189 -3.06 14.52 -6.14
CA ALA A 189 -3.92 13.98 -7.18
C ALA A 189 -3.44 12.60 -7.66
N PHE A 190 -2.13 12.41 -7.83
CA PHE A 190 -1.55 11.13 -8.22
C PHE A 190 -1.89 10.03 -7.21
N ILE A 191 -1.67 10.29 -5.92
CA ILE A 191 -2.00 9.36 -4.82
C ILE A 191 -3.50 9.01 -4.89
N GLN A 192 -4.39 10.01 -5.00
CA GLN A 192 -5.83 9.77 -5.07
C GLN A 192 -6.24 8.91 -6.27
N LEU A 193 -5.61 9.12 -7.44
CA LEU A 193 -5.88 8.31 -8.64
C LEU A 193 -5.38 6.87 -8.47
N VAL A 194 -4.19 6.66 -7.90
CA VAL A 194 -3.66 5.32 -7.60
C VAL A 194 -4.55 4.60 -6.59
N SER A 195 -4.93 5.27 -5.49
CA SER A 195 -5.86 4.72 -4.49
C SER A 195 -7.24 4.41 -5.07
N LYS A 196 -7.69 5.16 -6.08
CA LYS A 196 -8.94 4.85 -6.80
C LYS A 196 -8.84 3.58 -7.65
N ILE A 197 -7.69 3.31 -8.27
CA ILE A 197 -7.45 2.08 -9.04
C ILE A 197 -7.37 0.86 -8.11
N LEU A 198 -6.58 0.98 -7.04
CA LEU A 198 -6.30 -0.14 -6.12
C LEU A 198 -7.43 -0.38 -5.12
N CYS A 199 -8.31 0.62 -4.91
CA CYS A 199 -9.29 0.68 -3.83
C CYS A 199 -8.64 0.67 -2.44
N SER A 200 -9.31 1.26 -1.44
CA SER A 200 -8.81 1.24 -0.07
C SER A 200 -8.97 -0.15 0.54
N GLY A 201 -7.95 -0.59 1.28
CA GLY A 201 -7.94 -1.89 1.95
C GLY A 201 -6.53 -2.39 2.24
N ASP A 202 -6.45 -3.48 3.00
CA ASP A 202 -5.17 -4.09 3.36
C ASP A 202 -4.63 -5.05 2.29
N HIS A 203 -5.52 -5.63 1.48
CA HIS A 203 -5.19 -6.66 0.51
C HIS A 203 -5.95 -6.46 -0.80
N LEU A 204 -5.28 -6.71 -1.93
CA LEU A 204 -5.90 -6.79 -3.24
C LEU A 204 -5.29 -7.95 -4.03
N ASN A 205 -6.13 -8.88 -4.47
CA ASN A 205 -5.72 -9.91 -5.42
C ASN A 205 -5.75 -9.33 -6.84
N TYR A 206 -4.71 -9.58 -7.63
CA TYR A 206 -4.64 -9.18 -9.04
C TYR A 206 -4.10 -10.32 -9.89
N GLU A 207 -4.38 -10.25 -11.19
CA GLU A 207 -3.86 -11.20 -12.17
C GLU A 207 -2.59 -10.61 -12.79
N SER A 208 -1.49 -11.37 -12.79
CA SER A 208 -0.20 -10.90 -13.33
C SER A 208 -0.25 -10.52 -14.82
N ASP A 209 -1.21 -11.07 -15.57
CA ASP A 209 -1.53 -10.75 -16.96
C ASP A 209 -2.85 -9.97 -17.14
N GLY A 210 -3.37 -9.40 -16.04
CA GLY A 210 -4.60 -8.62 -16.01
C GLY A 210 -4.56 -7.37 -16.90
N THR A 211 -5.73 -6.79 -17.17
CA THR A 211 -5.87 -5.65 -18.09
C THR A 211 -5.54 -4.30 -17.46
N ILE A 212 -5.72 -4.17 -16.15
CA ILE A 212 -5.57 -2.89 -15.41
C ILE A 212 -4.34 -2.95 -14.51
N ILE A 213 -4.37 -3.88 -13.55
CA ILE A 213 -3.29 -4.15 -12.60
C ILE A 213 -2.62 -5.42 -13.07
N ASN A 214 -1.35 -5.34 -13.43
CA ASN A 214 -0.52 -6.45 -13.89
C ASN A 214 0.95 -6.16 -13.53
N ASP A 215 1.82 -7.14 -13.72
CA ASP A 215 3.24 -7.04 -13.32
C ASP A 215 3.96 -5.89 -14.04
N LYS A 216 3.59 -5.60 -15.29
CA LYS A 216 4.18 -4.49 -16.05
C LYS A 216 3.77 -3.15 -15.44
N TRP A 217 2.48 -2.95 -15.20
CA TRP A 217 1.94 -1.74 -14.59
C TRP A 217 2.55 -1.50 -13.20
N LEU A 218 2.71 -2.55 -12.38
CA LEU A 218 3.34 -2.45 -11.08
C LEU A 218 4.81 -2.01 -11.17
N ARG A 219 5.58 -2.57 -12.12
CA ARG A 219 6.97 -2.13 -12.33
C ARG A 219 7.03 -0.66 -12.75
N ASP A 220 6.16 -0.24 -13.67
CA ASP A 220 6.10 1.14 -14.15
C ASP A 220 5.71 2.09 -13.01
N LEU A 221 4.75 1.70 -12.15
CA LEU A 221 4.33 2.44 -10.98
C LEU A 221 5.46 2.61 -9.96
N TRP A 222 6.12 1.52 -9.59
CA TRP A 222 7.22 1.56 -8.62
C TRP A 222 8.42 2.34 -9.15
N HIS A 223 8.72 2.23 -10.46
CA HIS A 223 9.73 3.07 -11.09
C HIS A 223 9.39 4.56 -10.96
N TYR A 224 8.14 4.95 -11.20
CA TYR A 224 7.70 6.33 -11.02
C TYR A 224 7.81 6.79 -9.56
N LEU A 225 7.40 5.96 -8.59
CA LEU A 225 7.51 6.26 -7.15
C LEU A 225 8.96 6.39 -6.68
N ASP A 226 9.88 5.59 -7.22
CA ASP A 226 11.31 5.67 -6.91
C ASP A 226 11.96 6.92 -7.50
N THR A 227 11.55 7.33 -8.71
CA THR A 227 12.06 8.56 -9.33
C THR A 227 11.46 9.83 -8.70
N THR A 228 10.29 9.73 -8.07
CA THR A 228 9.56 10.88 -7.50
C THR A 228 9.64 10.88 -5.97
N GLU A 229 10.77 11.35 -5.45
CA GLU A 229 11.06 11.39 -4.00
C GLU A 229 10.08 12.27 -3.19
N SER A 230 9.37 13.19 -3.85
CA SER A 230 8.42 14.10 -3.21
C SER A 230 7.08 13.45 -2.83
N ILE A 231 6.78 12.24 -3.29
CA ILE A 231 5.57 11.50 -2.92
C ILE A 231 5.78 10.82 -1.57
N ASP A 232 5.00 11.15 -0.55
CA ASP A 232 5.09 10.50 0.75
C ASP A 232 4.47 9.09 0.72
N MET A 233 5.24 8.09 1.15
CA MET A 233 4.80 6.69 1.20
C MET A 233 3.72 6.46 2.26
N ALA A 234 3.67 7.29 3.31
CA ALA A 234 2.63 7.21 4.34
C ALA A 234 1.22 7.41 3.75
N ALA A 235 1.10 8.09 2.62
CA ALA A 235 -0.18 8.28 1.94
C ALA A 235 -0.81 6.96 1.44
N PHE A 236 -0.02 5.90 1.29
CA PHE A 236 -0.47 4.57 0.88
C PHE A 236 -0.69 3.60 2.05
N GLU A 237 -0.73 4.08 3.30
CA GLU A 237 -0.93 3.23 4.49
C GLU A 237 -2.18 2.33 4.38
N ASN A 238 -3.25 2.84 3.76
CA ASN A 238 -4.52 2.12 3.56
C ASN A 238 -4.80 1.72 2.10
N THR A 239 -3.76 1.71 1.25
CA THR A 239 -3.89 1.36 -0.19
C THR A 239 -2.97 0.18 -0.50
N PRO A 240 -3.49 -0.94 -1.04
CA PRO A 240 -2.71 -2.13 -1.30
C PRO A 240 -1.84 -1.94 -2.56
N ILE A 241 -0.65 -1.38 -2.37
CA ILE A 241 0.28 -0.99 -3.44
C ILE A 241 1.49 -1.91 -3.55
N LEU A 242 1.82 -2.61 -2.46
CA LEU A 242 3.07 -3.35 -2.35
C LEU A 242 2.88 -4.82 -2.77
N PRO A 243 3.58 -5.30 -3.81
CA PRO A 243 3.45 -6.69 -4.23
C PRO A 243 4.12 -7.64 -3.26
N THR A 244 3.42 -8.74 -2.97
CA THR A 244 3.96 -9.83 -2.15
C THR A 244 4.62 -10.90 -3.00
N VAL A 245 5.59 -11.57 -2.42
CA VAL A 245 6.25 -12.74 -3.00
C VAL A 245 5.32 -13.94 -2.83
N GLY A 246 4.91 -14.55 -3.94
CA GLY A 246 4.08 -15.74 -3.92
C GLY A 246 3.56 -16.12 -5.31
N PRO A 247 2.95 -17.31 -5.45
CA PRO A 247 2.41 -17.78 -6.72
C PRO A 247 1.15 -17.02 -7.16
N ASN A 248 0.46 -16.37 -6.22
CA ASN A 248 -0.75 -15.59 -6.47
C ASN A 248 -0.38 -14.11 -6.38
N GLY A 249 -0.75 -13.31 -7.38
CA GLY A 249 -0.56 -11.87 -7.37
C GLY A 249 -1.39 -11.22 -6.26
N VAL A 250 -0.75 -10.89 -5.13
CA VAL A 250 -1.39 -10.20 -4.01
C VAL A 250 -0.63 -8.92 -3.70
N LEU A 251 -1.35 -7.82 -3.61
CA LEU A 251 -0.87 -6.53 -3.13
C LEU A 251 -1.30 -6.33 -1.68
N VAL A 252 -0.43 -5.68 -0.91
CA VAL A 252 -0.68 -5.32 0.50
C VAL A 252 -0.46 -3.85 0.74
N SER A 253 -1.17 -3.32 1.73
CA SER A 253 -1.03 -1.92 2.14
C SER A 253 0.24 -1.69 2.94
N LEU A 254 0.65 -0.42 3.09
CA LEU A 254 1.78 -0.04 3.94
C LEU A 254 1.38 0.12 5.42
N ASN A 255 0.36 -0.60 5.87
CA ASN A 255 -0.11 -0.54 7.25
C ASN A 255 0.92 -1.19 8.19
N GLN A 256 1.44 -0.41 9.15
CA GLN A 256 2.47 -0.87 10.10
C GLN A 256 2.00 -2.00 11.04
N ASN A 257 0.68 -2.24 11.12
CA ASN A 257 0.11 -3.34 11.88
C ASN A 257 0.07 -4.65 11.09
N LEU A 258 0.38 -4.64 9.80
CA LEU A 258 0.51 -5.84 9.00
C LEU A 258 1.90 -6.47 9.21
N PRO A 259 1.99 -7.82 9.23
CA PRO A 259 3.27 -8.52 9.28
C PRO A 259 3.97 -8.44 7.91
N LEU A 260 4.62 -7.32 7.62
CA LEU A 260 5.38 -7.09 6.38
C LEU A 260 6.88 -7.32 6.63
N LEU A 261 7.51 -8.22 5.86
CA LEU A 261 8.92 -8.56 6.00
C LEU A 261 9.60 -8.67 4.63
N TYR A 262 10.79 -8.11 4.47
CA TYR A 262 11.61 -8.39 3.29
C TYR A 262 12.04 -9.87 3.27
N GLN A 263 11.93 -10.50 2.10
CA GLN A 263 12.40 -11.88 1.94
C GLN A 263 13.92 -11.98 2.05
N ASP A 264 14.40 -13.10 2.60
CA ASP A 264 15.80 -13.52 2.49
C ASP A 264 15.88 -14.82 1.70
N ASP A 265 16.41 -14.74 0.47
CA ASP A 265 16.52 -15.88 -0.44
C ASP A 265 17.35 -17.03 0.14
N ASN A 266 18.28 -16.73 1.07
CA ASN A 266 19.09 -17.76 1.74
C ASN A 266 18.31 -18.50 2.85
N ARG A 267 17.11 -18.04 3.19
CA ARG A 267 16.28 -18.56 4.28
C ARG A 267 14.89 -18.95 3.79
N SER A 268 14.80 -19.52 2.59
CA SER A 268 13.55 -19.97 1.95
C SER A 268 12.64 -20.81 2.85
N ASN A 269 13.18 -21.68 3.70
CA ASN A 269 12.39 -22.47 4.65
C ASN A 269 11.69 -21.60 5.71
N ILE A 270 12.35 -20.55 6.20
CA ILE A 270 11.74 -19.61 7.17
C ILE A 270 10.73 -18.71 6.48
N ASN A 271 11.04 -18.26 5.26
CA ASN A 271 10.10 -17.52 4.42
C ASN A 271 8.80 -18.32 4.24
N ALA A 272 8.89 -19.60 3.87
CA ALA A 272 7.72 -20.46 3.70
C ALA A 272 6.87 -20.59 4.98
N ILE A 273 7.52 -20.79 6.13
CA ILE A 273 6.84 -20.84 7.44
C ILE A 273 6.12 -19.52 7.72
N LEU A 274 6.79 -18.39 7.52
CA LEU A 274 6.21 -17.06 7.75
C LEU A 274 5.00 -16.80 6.86
N THR A 275 5.05 -17.19 5.59
CA THR A 275 3.91 -17.10 4.68
C THR A 275 2.72 -17.94 5.16
N MET A 276 2.94 -19.17 5.64
CA MET A 276 1.86 -20.01 6.20
C MET A 276 1.23 -19.41 7.47
N VAL A 277 2.05 -18.73 8.28
CA VAL A 277 1.65 -18.05 9.51
C VAL A 277 0.92 -16.72 9.21
N GLY A 278 0.89 -16.27 7.95
CA GLY A 278 0.19 -15.06 7.51
C GLY A 278 1.04 -13.81 7.43
N THR A 279 2.38 -13.95 7.39
CA THR A 279 3.31 -12.86 7.09
C THR A 279 3.40 -12.64 5.59
N HIS A 280 3.39 -11.38 5.17
CA HIS A 280 3.55 -10.98 3.78
C HIS A 280 5.02 -10.70 3.49
N LEU A 281 5.58 -11.49 2.58
CA LEU A 281 6.97 -11.36 2.16
C LEU A 281 7.09 -10.38 1.01
N ILE A 282 8.07 -9.49 1.08
CA ILE A 282 8.28 -8.41 0.11
C ILE A 282 9.64 -8.59 -0.56
N ASP A 283 9.70 -8.38 -1.87
CA ASP A 283 10.95 -8.42 -2.62
C ASP A 283 11.79 -7.15 -2.34
N LYS A 284 13.12 -7.32 -2.19
CA LYS A 284 14.06 -6.21 -1.96
C LYS A 284 14.24 -5.29 -3.17
N GLN A 285 13.71 -5.65 -4.34
CA GLN A 285 13.67 -4.78 -5.50
C GLN A 285 12.78 -3.55 -5.29
N TYR A 286 11.84 -3.61 -4.35
CA TYR A 286 10.99 -2.48 -3.99
C TYR A 286 11.73 -1.50 -3.05
N SER A 287 11.34 -0.23 -3.11
CA SER A 287 12.09 0.92 -2.61
C SER A 287 12.64 0.81 -1.18
N LYS A 288 13.87 1.31 -0.96
CA LYS A 288 14.43 1.53 0.38
C LYS A 288 13.62 2.52 1.25
N ARG A 289 12.74 3.29 0.61
CA ARG A 289 11.83 4.25 1.27
C ARG A 289 10.77 3.60 2.15
N LEU A 290 10.70 2.25 2.16
CA LEU A 290 9.75 1.48 2.93
C LEU A 290 10.28 1.01 4.29
N SER A 291 11.45 1.49 4.76
CA SER A 291 12.05 1.06 6.03
C SER A 291 11.14 1.24 7.25
N ASP A 292 10.21 2.19 7.18
CA ASP A 292 9.28 2.52 8.26
C ASP A 292 8.02 1.63 8.24
N PHE A 293 7.81 0.87 7.16
CA PHE A 293 6.62 0.05 6.92
C PHE A 293 6.93 -1.44 6.79
N VAL A 294 8.06 -1.78 6.16
CA VAL A 294 8.49 -3.16 5.89
C VAL A 294 9.71 -3.47 6.75
N LEU A 295 9.59 -4.53 7.54
CA LEU A 295 10.67 -4.95 8.43
C LEU A 295 11.79 -5.63 7.63
N GLU A 296 13.04 -5.32 7.99
CA GLU A 296 14.20 -6.05 7.47
C GLU A 296 14.23 -7.49 8.00
N PHE A 297 14.74 -8.42 7.20
CA PHE A 297 14.85 -9.82 7.64
C PHE A 297 15.86 -9.93 8.78
N SER A 298 15.37 -10.20 9.99
CA SER A 298 16.18 -10.44 11.18
C SER A 298 15.43 -11.34 12.16
N VAL A 299 16.16 -12.02 13.05
CA VAL A 299 15.55 -12.90 14.06
C VAL A 299 14.50 -12.18 14.93
N MET A 300 14.76 -10.91 15.25
CA MET A 300 13.86 -10.06 16.04
C MET A 300 12.60 -9.69 15.25
N ASN A 301 12.76 -9.34 13.98
CA ASN A 301 11.62 -8.99 13.12
C ASN A 301 10.79 -10.22 12.73
N VAL A 302 11.39 -11.41 12.62
CA VAL A 302 10.67 -12.68 12.47
C VAL A 302 9.73 -12.90 13.66
N LEU A 303 10.21 -12.73 14.89
CA LEU A 303 9.36 -12.82 16.10
C LEU A 303 8.26 -11.75 16.10
N LYS A 304 8.61 -10.50 15.75
CA LYS A 304 7.65 -9.40 15.63
C LYS A 304 6.56 -9.69 14.59
N CYS A 305 6.90 -10.25 13.43
CA CYS A 305 5.93 -10.63 12.39
C CYS A 305 4.98 -11.73 12.87
N ILE A 306 5.46 -12.73 13.60
CA ILE A 306 4.59 -13.77 14.20
C ILE A 306 3.60 -13.13 15.18
N GLN A 307 4.06 -12.20 16.01
CA GLN A 307 3.20 -11.47 16.95
C GLN A 307 2.18 -10.59 16.21
N LEU A 308 2.59 -9.87 15.17
CA LEU A 308 1.69 -9.05 14.35
C LEU A 308 0.63 -9.92 13.63
N ALA A 309 1.03 -11.06 13.09
CA ALA A 309 0.13 -12.02 12.46
C ALA A 309 -0.88 -12.59 13.47
N SER A 310 -0.45 -12.92 14.68
CA SER A 310 -1.32 -13.35 15.79
C SER A 310 -2.36 -12.27 16.16
N THR A 311 -1.91 -11.02 16.34
CA THR A 311 -2.80 -9.89 16.63
C THR A 311 -3.81 -9.64 15.50
N LYS A 312 -3.36 -9.66 14.24
CA LYS A 312 -4.21 -9.43 13.07
C LYS A 312 -5.25 -10.53 12.87
N ALA A 313 -4.85 -11.78 13.08
CA ALA A 313 -5.75 -12.93 12.98
C ALA A 313 -6.68 -13.07 14.20
N ASN A 314 -6.44 -12.30 15.27
CA ASN A 314 -7.11 -12.43 16.56
C ASN A 314 -7.06 -13.87 17.09
N ARG A 315 -5.87 -14.49 17.01
CA ARG A 315 -5.57 -15.87 17.43
C ARG A 315 -4.36 -15.89 18.32
N SER A 316 -4.26 -16.88 19.20
CA SER A 316 -3.01 -17.07 19.96
C SER A 316 -1.87 -17.50 19.02
N ILE A 317 -0.62 -17.26 19.42
CA ILE A 317 0.56 -17.75 18.69
C ILE A 317 0.52 -19.27 18.55
N GLU A 318 0.00 -19.97 19.55
CA GLU A 318 -0.16 -21.41 19.50
C GLU A 318 -1.11 -21.83 18.39
N GLU A 319 -2.31 -21.23 18.32
CA GLU A 319 -3.31 -21.50 17.29
C GLU A 319 -2.80 -21.19 15.88
N LEU A 320 -1.98 -20.15 15.76
CA LEU A 320 -1.40 -19.72 14.50
C LEU A 320 -0.39 -20.73 13.94
N LEU A 321 0.35 -21.41 14.81
CA LEU A 321 1.40 -22.37 14.45
C LEU A 321 0.92 -23.83 14.41
N LEU A 322 -0.33 -24.11 14.85
CA LEU A 322 -0.95 -25.45 14.75
C LEU A 322 -0.87 -26.09 13.34
N PRO A 323 -0.99 -25.35 12.22
CA PRO A 323 -0.92 -25.96 10.88
C PRO A 323 0.48 -26.45 10.50
N LEU A 324 1.53 -26.01 11.20
CA LEU A 324 2.91 -26.36 10.86
C LEU A 324 3.22 -27.82 11.24
N SER A 325 4.01 -28.46 10.39
CA SER A 325 4.56 -29.78 10.63
C SER A 325 5.66 -29.76 11.71
N PRO A 326 5.94 -30.91 12.35
CA PRO A 326 7.08 -31.05 13.27
C PRO A 326 8.42 -30.58 12.70
N ASP A 327 8.67 -30.82 11.40
CA ASP A 327 9.91 -30.43 10.74
C ASP A 327 10.02 -28.90 10.55
N GLU A 328 8.90 -28.24 10.24
CA GLU A 328 8.82 -26.78 10.17
C GLU A 328 9.02 -26.12 11.53
N LEU A 329 8.39 -26.67 12.58
CA LEU A 329 8.59 -26.19 13.96
C LEU A 329 10.05 -26.35 14.41
N ASN A 330 10.67 -27.50 14.11
CA ASN A 330 12.09 -27.71 14.36
C ASN A 330 12.98 -26.75 13.55
N THR A 331 12.61 -26.47 12.30
CA THR A 331 13.34 -25.51 11.44
C THR A 331 13.29 -24.10 12.02
N LEU A 332 12.11 -23.64 12.46
CA LEU A 332 11.94 -22.35 13.13
C LEU A 332 12.76 -22.29 14.43
N ARG A 333 12.71 -23.36 15.24
CA ARG A 333 13.50 -23.47 16.47
C ARG A 333 15.00 -23.39 16.22
N ASN A 334 15.51 -24.18 15.29
CA ASN A 334 16.93 -24.22 14.98
C ASN A 334 17.42 -22.87 14.42
N PHE A 335 16.58 -22.18 13.65
CA PHE A 335 16.86 -20.81 13.21
C PHE A 335 16.97 -19.84 14.40
N LEU A 336 16.03 -19.88 15.35
CA LEU A 336 16.07 -19.01 16.53
C LEU A 336 17.29 -19.31 17.41
N GLN A 337 17.60 -20.58 17.67
CA GLN A 337 18.78 -20.98 18.43
C GLN A 337 20.09 -20.59 17.74
N GLY A 338 20.17 -20.75 16.41
CA GLY A 338 21.34 -20.37 15.63
C GLY A 338 21.63 -18.86 15.62
N ASN A 339 20.64 -18.03 15.96
CA ASN A 339 20.77 -16.57 16.08
C ASN A 339 20.73 -16.09 17.54
N GLU A 340 21.17 -16.93 18.49
CA GLU A 340 21.20 -16.63 19.92
C GLU A 340 21.92 -15.30 20.24
N TYR A 341 23.02 -15.01 19.55
CA TYR A 341 23.79 -13.78 19.80
C TYR A 341 22.96 -12.51 19.60
N ASP A 342 22.16 -12.46 18.53
CA ASP A 342 21.32 -11.31 18.21
C ASP A 342 20.08 -11.22 19.11
N LEU A 343 19.51 -12.37 19.48
CA LEU A 343 18.36 -12.44 20.39
C LEU A 343 18.67 -11.89 21.80
N PHE A 344 19.90 -12.08 22.29
CA PHE A 344 20.29 -11.71 23.66
C PHE A 344 21.31 -10.57 23.72
N ARG A 345 21.44 -9.78 22.64
CA ARG A 345 22.26 -8.56 22.65
C ARG A 345 21.69 -7.55 23.66
N LYS A 346 22.53 -6.67 24.22
CA LYS A 346 22.11 -5.68 25.26
C LYS A 346 20.97 -4.75 24.86
N GLU A 347 20.69 -4.62 23.56
CA GLU A 347 19.62 -3.78 22.99
C GLU A 347 18.34 -4.57 22.68
N SER A 348 18.34 -5.90 22.88
CA SER A 348 17.19 -6.76 22.58
C SER A 348 16.08 -6.54 23.61
N SER A 349 14.85 -6.32 23.13
CA SER A 349 13.71 -6.01 23.99
C SER A 349 13.26 -7.23 24.81
N SER A 350 12.90 -7.02 26.08
CA SER A 350 12.24 -8.03 26.93
C SER A 350 11.00 -8.63 26.26
N GLU A 351 10.34 -7.83 25.43
CA GLU A 351 9.19 -8.22 24.60
C GLU A 351 9.53 -9.35 23.62
N SER A 352 10.69 -9.31 22.96
CA SER A 352 11.07 -10.35 22.00
C SER A 352 11.32 -11.71 22.68
N ILE A 353 11.91 -11.68 23.88
CA ILE A 353 12.06 -12.88 24.71
C ILE A 353 10.70 -13.39 25.16
N GLN A 354 9.76 -12.50 25.50
CA GLN A 354 8.40 -12.88 25.88
C GLN A 354 7.66 -13.55 24.71
N ILE A 355 7.77 -13.02 23.49
CA ILE A 355 7.21 -13.62 22.27
C ILE A 355 7.85 -15.00 22.04
N LEU A 356 9.18 -15.11 22.11
CA LEU A 356 9.91 -16.37 21.96
C LEU A 356 9.43 -17.44 22.96
N ARG A 357 9.09 -17.05 24.19
CA ARG A 357 8.60 -17.99 25.22
C ARG A 357 7.19 -18.52 24.96
N GLN A 358 6.39 -17.82 24.15
CA GLN A 358 5.03 -18.22 23.78
C GLN A 358 5.03 -19.18 22.57
N LEU A 359 6.14 -19.30 21.83
CA LEU A 359 6.20 -20.15 20.64
C LEU A 359 6.14 -21.64 21.01
N PRO A 360 5.16 -22.42 20.49
CA PRO A 360 5.10 -23.87 20.64
C PRO A 360 6.10 -24.59 19.73
N ILE A 361 7.39 -24.33 19.92
CA ILE A 361 8.48 -24.88 19.09
C ILE A 361 9.42 -25.78 19.89
N PHE A 362 9.17 -25.94 21.19
CA PHE A 362 10.03 -26.72 22.07
C PHE A 362 9.46 -28.13 22.25
N PRO A 363 10.17 -29.19 21.82
CA PRO A 363 9.74 -30.56 22.06
C PRO A 363 9.87 -30.88 23.55
N ALA A 364 8.77 -31.34 24.12
CA ALA A 364 8.69 -31.67 25.54
C ALA A 364 7.90 -32.96 25.77
N HIS A 365 8.32 -33.73 26.76
CA HIS A 365 7.59 -34.87 27.28
C HIS A 365 6.36 -34.38 28.03
N THR A 366 5.21 -34.93 27.68
CA THR A 366 3.91 -34.65 28.30
C THR A 366 3.50 -35.79 29.22
N SER A 367 2.35 -35.64 29.91
CA SER A 367 1.84 -36.65 30.85
C SER A 367 1.56 -38.02 30.22
N SER A 368 1.29 -38.08 28.90
CA SER A 368 1.18 -39.31 28.13
C SER A 368 2.53 -39.95 27.77
N LEU A 369 3.66 -39.39 28.24
CA LEU A 369 5.03 -39.74 27.84
C LEU A 369 5.32 -39.58 26.35
N THR A 370 4.40 -38.95 25.61
CA THR A 370 4.59 -38.58 24.20
C THR A 370 5.30 -37.24 24.12
N VAL A 371 6.12 -37.07 23.09
CA VAL A 371 6.74 -35.79 22.76
C VAL A 371 5.71 -34.93 22.02
N ALA A 372 5.50 -33.72 22.52
CA ALA A 372 4.69 -32.70 21.86
C ALA A 372 5.44 -31.38 21.84
N PHE A 373 5.15 -30.53 20.87
CA PHE A 373 5.68 -29.18 20.85
C PHE A 373 4.89 -28.29 21.80
N LYS A 374 5.59 -27.60 22.70
CA LYS A 374 5.00 -26.76 23.74
C LYS A 374 5.70 -25.40 23.83
N PRO A 375 4.98 -24.36 24.28
CA PRO A 375 5.59 -23.10 24.64
C PRO A 375 6.65 -23.26 25.73
N ALA A 376 7.67 -22.41 25.72
CA ALA A 376 8.69 -22.43 26.77
C ALA A 376 8.10 -22.15 28.16
N MET A 377 7.03 -21.36 28.25
CA MET A 377 6.32 -21.06 29.50
C MET A 377 5.73 -22.30 30.19
N ASP A 378 5.33 -23.30 29.40
CA ASP A 378 4.76 -24.56 29.89
C ASP A 378 5.84 -25.63 30.15
N CYS A 379 7.07 -25.37 29.69
CA CYS A 379 8.18 -26.29 29.81
C CYS A 379 8.93 -26.09 31.14
N ARG A 380 9.58 -27.16 31.57
CA ARG A 380 10.54 -27.19 32.69
C ARG A 380 11.80 -27.93 32.27
N LEU A 381 12.94 -27.46 32.75
CA LEU A 381 14.23 -28.13 32.59
C LEU A 381 14.39 -29.20 33.67
N LEU A 382 14.91 -30.34 33.27
CA LEU A 382 15.24 -31.42 34.18
C LEU A 382 16.68 -31.23 34.69
N PRO A 383 16.98 -31.49 35.97
CA PRO A 383 18.34 -31.46 36.47
C PRO A 383 19.27 -32.35 35.63
N GLN A 384 20.53 -31.92 35.55
CA GLN A 384 21.56 -32.59 34.76
C GLN A 384 21.65 -34.08 35.13
N ASP A 385 21.80 -34.95 34.13
CA ASP A 385 21.94 -36.41 34.28
C ASP A 385 20.74 -37.20 34.85
N PHE A 386 19.60 -36.58 35.14
CA PHE A 386 18.38 -37.32 35.50
C PHE A 386 17.63 -37.89 34.28
N PRO A 387 17.05 -39.11 34.35
CA PRO A 387 16.13 -39.66 33.35
C PRO A 387 14.72 -39.08 33.50
N VAL A 388 13.92 -39.06 32.44
CA VAL A 388 12.48 -38.69 32.46
C VAL A 388 11.65 -39.93 32.84
N PHE A 389 10.87 -39.88 33.93
CA PHE A 389 10.11 -41.03 34.44
C PHE A 389 8.58 -40.85 34.36
N SER A 390 8.05 -39.68 34.70
CA SER A 390 6.64 -39.29 34.45
C SER A 390 6.49 -37.77 34.45
N VAL A 391 5.40 -37.26 33.88
CA VAL A 391 5.11 -35.83 33.84
C VAL A 391 3.69 -35.58 34.36
N PRO A 392 3.51 -34.78 35.43
CA PRO A 392 2.19 -34.40 35.93
C PRO A 392 1.33 -33.74 34.84
N TYR A 393 0.01 -33.87 34.98
CA TYR A 393 -0.94 -33.21 34.07
C TYR A 393 -0.73 -31.69 34.10
N GLY A 394 -0.63 -31.06 32.93
CA GLY A 394 -0.36 -29.63 32.79
C GLY A 394 1.12 -29.23 32.91
N MET A 395 2.04 -30.18 33.10
CA MET A 395 3.48 -29.96 33.08
C MET A 395 4.09 -30.54 31.79
N ALA A 396 5.17 -29.94 31.29
CA ALA A 396 5.94 -30.48 30.18
C ALA A 396 7.45 -30.43 30.51
N ILE A 397 8.17 -31.52 30.26
CA ILE A 397 9.63 -31.58 30.50
C ILE A 397 10.36 -31.49 29.16
N LEU A 398 11.22 -30.48 29.02
CA LEU A 398 11.97 -30.22 27.78
C LEU A 398 12.87 -31.42 27.40
N CYS A 399 12.89 -31.78 26.12
CA CYS A 399 13.75 -32.86 25.63
C CYS A 399 15.23 -32.43 25.63
N LYS A 400 16.09 -33.18 26.36
CA LYS A 400 17.51 -32.83 26.60
C LYS A 400 18.37 -32.74 25.33
N ASN A 401 18.04 -33.49 24.28
CA ASN A 401 18.85 -33.56 23.05
C ASN A 401 18.47 -32.49 22.02
N ASP A 402 17.39 -31.76 22.29
CA ASP A 402 16.69 -30.95 21.29
C ASP A 402 16.82 -29.44 21.52
N THR A 403 17.12 -29.02 22.75
CA THR A 403 17.33 -27.61 23.09
C THR A 403 18.56 -27.47 23.97
N GLU A 404 19.47 -26.59 23.56
CA GLU A 404 20.67 -26.33 24.35
C GLU A 404 20.33 -25.77 25.73
N HIS A 405 20.90 -26.36 26.78
CA HIS A 405 20.65 -25.95 28.16
C HIS A 405 20.97 -24.47 28.42
N LYS A 406 22.00 -23.93 27.74
CA LYS A 406 22.37 -22.52 27.82
C LYS A 406 21.29 -21.61 27.22
N PHE A 407 20.77 -21.99 26.06
CA PHE A 407 19.68 -21.27 25.40
C PHE A 407 18.41 -21.29 26.27
N ALA A 408 18.03 -22.46 26.79
CA ALA A 408 16.89 -22.64 27.68
C ALA A 408 16.98 -21.80 28.97
N ALA A 409 18.19 -21.71 29.55
CA ALA A 409 18.45 -20.83 30.68
C ALA A 409 18.28 -19.34 30.32
N LYS A 410 18.77 -18.91 29.15
CA LYS A 410 18.64 -17.51 28.70
C LYS A 410 17.20 -17.08 28.41
N ILE A 411 16.34 -17.99 27.95
CA ILE A 411 14.89 -17.73 27.82
C ILE A 411 14.11 -17.92 29.13
N ASN A 412 14.78 -18.13 30.26
CA ASN A 412 14.18 -18.30 31.58
C ASN A 412 13.16 -19.45 31.64
N ILE A 413 13.49 -20.61 31.06
CA ILE A 413 12.76 -21.85 31.38
C ILE A 413 13.17 -22.28 32.80
N PRO A 414 12.22 -22.49 33.73
CA PRO A 414 12.57 -22.88 35.08
C PRO A 414 13.11 -24.32 35.13
N GLU A 415 14.19 -24.50 35.89
CA GLU A 415 14.79 -25.80 36.20
C GLU A 415 14.18 -26.38 37.46
N LEU A 416 13.79 -27.65 37.42
CA LEU A 416 13.31 -28.36 38.59
C LEU A 416 14.47 -28.67 39.51
N SER A 417 14.29 -28.42 40.81
CA SER A 417 15.22 -28.97 41.78
C SER A 417 15.12 -30.49 41.81
N VAL A 418 16.22 -31.16 42.20
CA VAL A 418 16.23 -32.63 42.38
C VAL A 418 15.12 -33.06 43.36
N GLN A 419 14.86 -32.27 44.40
CA GLN A 419 13.81 -32.55 45.37
C GLN A 419 12.40 -32.48 44.76
N GLU A 420 12.10 -31.43 43.98
CA GLU A 420 10.82 -31.29 43.27
C GLU A 420 10.64 -32.42 42.27
N TYR A 421 11.68 -32.73 41.47
CA TYR A 421 11.58 -33.80 40.49
C TYR A 421 11.34 -35.18 41.12
N LEU A 422 12.09 -35.53 42.18
CA LEU A 422 11.87 -36.80 42.86
C LEU A 422 10.46 -36.87 43.45
N LYS A 423 10.02 -35.80 44.11
CA LYS A 423 8.72 -35.75 44.77
C LYS A 423 7.54 -35.79 43.79
N ASP A 424 7.61 -35.05 42.70
CA ASP A 424 6.46 -34.81 41.84
C ASP A 424 6.43 -35.74 40.61
N ASN A 425 7.57 -36.34 40.23
CA ASN A 425 7.70 -37.16 39.02
C ASN A 425 8.16 -38.61 39.26
N VAL A 426 8.79 -38.92 40.41
CA VAL A 426 9.34 -40.27 40.69
C VAL A 426 8.58 -40.98 41.81
N LEU A 427 8.39 -40.35 42.97
CA LEU A 427 7.68 -40.95 44.11
C LEU A 427 6.24 -41.39 43.78
N PRO A 428 5.43 -40.64 43.00
CA PRO A 428 4.07 -41.07 42.66
C PRO A 428 4.02 -42.39 41.86
N LEU A 429 5.09 -42.72 41.12
CA LEU A 429 5.20 -44.00 40.40
C LEU A 429 5.56 -45.16 41.33
N LEU A 430 6.23 -44.88 42.45
CA LEU A 430 6.54 -45.89 43.47
C LEU A 430 5.30 -46.23 44.30
N ASP A 431 4.44 -45.25 44.55
CA ASP A 431 3.18 -45.43 45.29
C ASP A 431 2.05 -46.04 44.41
N ASN A 432 2.10 -45.87 43.09
CA ASN A 432 1.15 -46.44 42.12
C ASN A 432 1.86 -46.87 40.83
N PRO A 433 2.41 -48.10 40.76
CA PRO A 433 3.15 -48.55 39.59
C PRO A 433 2.22 -48.72 38.37
N LEU A 434 2.47 -47.94 37.31
CA LEU A 434 1.87 -48.17 35.98
C LEU A 434 2.25 -49.57 35.46
N PRO A 435 1.40 -50.23 34.65
CA PRO A 435 1.75 -51.51 34.05
C PRO A 435 3.00 -51.36 33.19
N LEU A 436 4.03 -52.14 33.54
CA LEU A 436 5.41 -52.10 33.02
C LEU A 436 5.52 -51.77 31.52
N ARG A 437 6.23 -50.68 31.20
CA ARG A 437 7.12 -50.65 30.03
C ARG A 437 8.53 -50.22 30.44
N ARG A 438 9.47 -51.09 30.05
CA ARG A 438 10.93 -51.09 30.23
C ARG A 438 11.55 -49.71 30.52
N GLY A 439 11.95 -49.46 31.77
CA GLY A 439 12.75 -48.27 32.12
C GLY A 439 13.26 -48.21 33.56
N ILE A 440 12.69 -48.98 34.49
CA ILE A 440 12.95 -48.81 35.94
C ILE A 440 14.20 -49.58 36.44
N ALA A 441 14.98 -50.23 35.56
CA ALA A 441 16.17 -50.98 35.99
C ALA A 441 17.28 -50.08 36.59
N THR A 442 17.28 -48.77 36.30
CA THR A 442 18.35 -47.86 36.71
C THR A 442 18.14 -47.21 38.08
N VAL A 443 16.92 -47.20 38.62
CA VAL A 443 16.63 -46.56 39.93
C VAL A 443 17.00 -47.47 41.10
N ALA A 444 16.91 -48.79 40.92
CA ALA A 444 17.21 -49.77 41.97
C ALA A 444 18.70 -49.84 42.36
N THR A 445 19.62 -49.33 41.53
CA THR A 445 21.06 -49.32 41.82
C THR A 445 21.54 -48.09 42.61
N ALA A 446 20.68 -47.09 42.85
CA ALA A 446 21.06 -45.83 43.51
C ALA A 446 20.51 -45.66 44.95
N LEU A 447 19.78 -46.65 45.48
CA LEU A 447 19.25 -46.65 46.85
C LEU A 447 19.89 -47.79 47.64
N PRO A 448 20.80 -47.53 48.61
CA PRO A 448 21.21 -48.57 49.54
C PRO A 448 20.07 -48.89 50.51
N ASP A 449 19.74 -50.18 50.54
CA ASP A 449 18.81 -50.93 51.40
C ASP A 449 18.19 -50.19 52.60
N ALA A 450 16.88 -50.00 52.54
CA ALA A 450 16.04 -49.71 53.71
C ALA A 450 14.84 -50.66 53.78
N HIS A 451 15.11 -51.96 53.94
CA HIS A 451 14.10 -52.93 54.38
C HIS A 451 14.53 -53.58 55.69
N ALA A 452 14.14 -52.95 56.80
CA ALA A 452 13.66 -53.62 58.02
C ALA A 452 13.27 -52.55 59.05
N ALA A 453 11.97 -52.27 59.18
CA ALA A 453 11.41 -51.67 60.40
C ALA A 453 11.11 -52.81 61.41
N PRO A 454 10.99 -52.53 62.72
CA PRO A 454 9.72 -51.95 63.19
C PRO A 454 9.81 -50.91 64.34
N ALA A 455 8.81 -50.02 64.30
CA ALA A 455 8.02 -49.47 65.41
C ALA A 455 8.72 -48.81 66.63
N HIS A 456 8.76 -47.47 66.67
CA HIS A 456 8.04 -46.63 67.64
C HIS A 456 8.28 -45.13 67.36
N PRO A 457 7.37 -44.22 67.77
CA PRO A 457 7.38 -42.82 67.38
C PRO A 457 8.05 -42.00 68.48
N GLU A 458 9.32 -41.66 68.32
CA GLU A 458 9.95 -40.51 69.01
C GLU A 458 11.37 -40.31 68.47
N ARG A 459 11.49 -39.41 67.49
CA ARG A 459 12.67 -38.55 67.22
C ARG A 459 12.42 -37.69 65.98
N ARG A 460 11.38 -36.85 66.04
CA ARG A 460 11.56 -35.47 65.57
C ARG A 460 12.64 -34.87 66.48
N VAL A 461 13.56 -34.08 65.93
CA VAL A 461 14.77 -33.54 66.59
C VAL A 461 15.99 -34.48 66.57
N ALA A 462 16.44 -34.87 65.36
CA ALA A 462 17.85 -35.28 65.11
C ALA A 462 18.27 -35.30 63.62
N GLN A 463 17.38 -35.04 62.66
CA GLN A 463 17.72 -35.08 61.21
C GLN A 463 18.07 -33.72 60.58
N LEU A 464 18.35 -32.70 61.39
CA LEU A 464 18.78 -31.37 60.93
C LEU A 464 20.29 -31.08 61.13
N GLN A 465 21.10 -32.08 61.50
CA GLN A 465 22.56 -31.91 61.71
C GLN A 465 23.48 -32.81 60.86
N ALA A 466 22.94 -33.62 59.93
CA ALA A 466 23.77 -34.46 59.06
C ALA A 466 24.04 -33.89 57.65
N PHE A 467 23.64 -32.64 57.38
CA PHE A 467 23.80 -31.99 56.06
C PHE A 467 24.87 -30.88 55.99
N GLN A 468 25.71 -30.74 57.02
CA GLN A 468 26.79 -29.73 57.05
C GLN A 468 28.22 -30.28 56.88
N GLY A 469 28.41 -31.52 56.43
CA GLY A 469 29.76 -32.06 56.26
C GLY A 469 29.84 -33.13 55.20
N LEU A 470 29.92 -32.73 53.94
CA LEU A 470 30.58 -33.49 52.85
C LEU A 470 30.77 -32.57 51.63
N GLY A 471 31.23 -31.35 51.88
CA GLY A 471 32.02 -30.59 50.91
C GLY A 471 33.49 -30.85 51.21
N ALA A 472 34.08 -31.85 50.56
CA ALA A 472 35.52 -32.04 50.31
C ALA A 472 35.81 -33.54 50.06
N LEU A 473 36.04 -33.93 48.80
CA LEU A 473 37.21 -34.69 48.33
C LEU A 473 36.93 -35.36 46.97
N ARG A 474 37.64 -34.82 45.97
CA ARG A 474 37.92 -35.29 44.59
C ARG A 474 36.83 -35.21 43.54
#